data_AF-A0A239A3H6-F1
#
_entry.id   AF-A0A239A3H6-F1
#
_cell.length_a   1.000
_cell.length_b   1.000
_cell.length_c   1.000
_cell.angle_alpha   90.00
_cell.angle_beta   90.00
_cell.angle_gamma   90.00
#
_symmetry.space_group_name_H-M   'P 1'
#
loop_
_entity.id
_entity.type
_entity.pdbx_description
1 polymer ?
#
loop_
_entity_poly.entity_id
_entity_poly.type
_entity_poly.pdbx_seq_one_letter_code
_entity_poly.pdbx_strand_id
1 'polypeptide(L)'
;MTYPNTSNRGFASMDAQKQREIASMGGKAAHAKGTAHEFDSQSAREAGKKGGRIAHEKGTAHEFSSEEAQKAGSKGGRASRAGGR
;
A
#
# COMPACT_ATOMS: atom_id res chain seq x y z
N MET A 1 -39.45 24.35 -23.72
CA MET A 1 -38.16 23.68 -24.04
C MET A 1 -37.34 23.54 -22.77
N THR A 2 -37.15 22.32 -22.24
CA THR A 2 -36.26 22.05 -21.10
C THR A 2 -34.95 21.45 -21.62
N TYR A 3 -33.83 22.14 -21.45
CA TYR A 3 -32.51 21.63 -21.82
C TYR A 3 -32.00 20.66 -20.74
N PRO A 4 -31.48 19.47 -21.09
CA PRO A 4 -30.89 18.58 -20.11
C PRO A 4 -29.64 19.24 -19.52
N ASN A 5 -29.73 19.68 -18.27
CA ASN A 5 -28.62 20.25 -17.52
C ASN A 5 -27.75 19.12 -16.96
N THR A 6 -27.06 18.39 -17.86
CA THR A 6 -25.98 17.49 -17.47
C THR A 6 -24.70 18.30 -17.34
N SER A 7 -24.69 19.23 -16.39
CA SER A 7 -23.44 19.85 -15.93
C SER A 7 -22.48 18.72 -15.53
N ASN A 8 -21.27 18.71 -16.06
CA ASN A 8 -20.17 17.82 -15.68
C ASN A 8 -19.83 18.00 -14.19
N ARG A 9 -20.66 17.44 -13.31
CA ARG A 9 -20.59 17.54 -11.85
C ARG A 9 -20.21 16.19 -11.27
N GLY A 10 -19.41 16.25 -10.21
CA GLY A 10 -18.97 15.06 -9.50
C GLY A 10 -17.51 14.75 -9.76
N PHE A 11 -16.96 13.91 -8.90
CA PHE A 11 -15.53 13.59 -8.85
C PHE A 11 -15.02 13.01 -10.17
N ALA A 12 -15.79 12.08 -10.77
CA ALA A 12 -15.43 11.41 -12.03
C ALA A 12 -15.43 12.35 -13.25
N SER A 13 -16.17 13.45 -13.21
CA SER A 13 -16.24 14.44 -14.30
C SER A 13 -15.18 15.53 -14.19
N MET A 14 -14.33 15.52 -13.15
CA MET A 14 -13.22 16.47 -12.99
C MET A 14 -12.00 16.08 -13.83
N ASP A 15 -11.09 17.02 -14.05
CA ASP A 15 -9.78 16.73 -14.64
C ASP A 15 -8.98 15.72 -13.80
N ALA A 16 -8.19 14.86 -14.45
CA ALA A 16 -7.44 13.79 -13.81
C ALA A 16 -6.40 14.29 -12.79
N GLN A 17 -5.76 15.44 -13.04
CA GLN A 17 -4.83 16.03 -12.07
C GLN A 17 -5.57 16.45 -10.81
N LYS A 18 -6.73 17.12 -10.99
CA LYS A 18 -7.57 17.55 -9.88
C LYS A 18 -8.12 16.39 -9.06
N GLN A 19 -8.53 15.30 -9.72
CA GLN A 19 -8.95 14.07 -9.02
C GLN A 19 -7.82 13.49 -8.17
N ARG A 20 -6.60 13.41 -8.73
CA ARG A 20 -5.42 12.90 -8.03
C ARG A 20 -5.05 13.76 -6.82
N GLU A 21 -5.11 15.08 -6.96
CA GLU A 21 -4.86 16.02 -5.87
C GLU A 21 -5.85 15.83 -4.73
N ILE A 22 -7.16 15.79 -5.03
CA ILE A 22 -8.20 15.58 -4.03
C ILE A 22 -8.07 14.21 -3.36
N ALA A 23 -7.81 13.15 -4.12
CA ALA A 23 -7.56 11.82 -3.57
C ALA A 23 -6.34 11.79 -2.65
N SER A 24 -5.26 12.47 -3.04
CA SER A 24 -4.05 12.62 -2.20
C SER A 24 -4.34 13.37 -0.91
N MET A 25 -5.16 14.43 -0.96
CA MET A 25 -5.59 15.17 0.24
C MET A 25 -6.43 14.29 1.16
N GLY A 26 -7.34 13.47 0.62
CA GLY A 26 -8.15 12.53 1.41
C GLY A 26 -7.30 11.54 2.20
N GLY A 27 -6.29 10.94 1.56
CA GLY A 27 -5.35 10.04 2.24
C GLY A 27 -4.54 10.74 3.33
N LYS A 28 -3.97 11.92 3.03
CA LYS A 28 -3.23 12.73 4.01
C LYS A 28 -4.09 13.15 5.19
N ALA A 29 -5.34 13.54 4.94
CA ALA A 29 -6.28 13.94 5.97
C ALA A 29 -6.67 12.76 6.88
N ALA A 30 -6.83 11.55 6.33
CA ALA A 30 -7.12 10.36 7.13
C ALA A 30 -5.96 9.99 8.06
N HIS A 31 -4.71 10.14 7.60
CA HIS A 31 -3.52 10.01 8.45
C HIS A 31 -3.44 11.10 9.51
N ALA A 32 -3.64 12.37 9.13
CA ALA A 32 -3.61 13.49 10.07
C ALA A 32 -4.71 13.42 11.15
N LYS A 33 -5.88 12.86 10.82
CA LYS A 33 -7.00 12.65 11.75
C LYS A 33 -6.88 11.38 12.59
N GLY A 34 -5.84 10.55 12.38
CA GLY A 34 -5.67 9.28 13.10
C GLY A 34 -6.72 8.22 12.77
N THR A 35 -7.53 8.41 11.72
CA THR A 35 -8.51 7.41 11.27
C THR A 35 -7.90 6.37 10.33
N ALA A 36 -6.76 6.69 9.71
CA ALA A 36 -6.02 5.74 8.90
C ALA A 36 -5.21 4.79 9.80
N HIS A 37 -4.98 3.57 9.32
CA HIS A 37 -4.01 2.66 9.91
C HIS A 37 -2.61 3.30 9.80
N GLU A 38 -1.95 3.50 10.94
CA GLU A 38 -0.55 3.90 10.94
C GLU A 38 0.28 2.75 10.39
N PHE A 39 1.11 3.02 9.37
CA PHE A 39 2.07 2.05 8.85
C PHE A 39 3.24 1.97 9.84
N ASP A 40 3.01 1.36 10.99
CA ASP A 40 4.08 1.05 11.91
C ASP A 40 4.84 -0.20 11.42
N SER A 41 6.15 -0.20 11.67
CA SER A 41 7.04 -1.28 11.23
C SER A 41 6.69 -2.64 11.85
N GLN A 42 6.04 -2.66 13.00
CA GLN A 42 5.65 -3.88 13.70
C GLN A 42 4.43 -4.52 13.03
N SER A 43 3.39 -3.74 12.74
CA SER A 43 2.19 -4.17 11.99
C SER A 43 2.55 -4.69 10.61
N ALA A 44 3.48 -4.03 9.90
CA ALA A 44 3.96 -4.52 8.60
C ALA A 44 4.64 -5.91 8.73
N ARG A 45 5.45 -6.10 9.78
CA ARG A 45 6.11 -7.39 10.07
C ARG A 45 5.11 -8.48 10.46
N GLU A 46 4.14 -8.14 11.30
CA GLU A 46 3.08 -9.07 11.73
C GLU A 46 2.18 -9.50 10.57
N ALA A 47 1.76 -8.54 9.73
CA ALA A 47 1.00 -8.81 8.51
C ALA A 47 1.78 -9.69 7.54
N GLY A 48 3.07 -9.40 7.32
CA GLY A 48 3.95 -10.24 6.50
C GLY A 48 4.09 -11.66 7.05
N LYS A 49 4.31 -11.80 8.36
CA LYS A 49 4.40 -13.11 9.03
C LYS A 49 3.11 -13.91 8.90
N LYS A 50 1.96 -13.26 9.07
CA LYS A 50 0.63 -13.87 8.93
C LYS A 50 0.36 -14.28 7.49
N GLY A 51 0.64 -13.41 6.53
CA GLY A 51 0.48 -13.69 5.10
C GLY A 51 1.34 -14.87 4.64
N GLY A 52 2.61 -14.90 5.05
CA GLY A 52 3.52 -16.01 4.75
C GLY A 52 3.00 -17.34 5.31
N ARG A 53 2.58 -17.38 6.58
CA ARG A 53 1.99 -18.59 7.19
C ARG A 53 0.77 -19.10 6.41
N ILE A 54 -0.15 -18.20 6.05
CA ILE A 54 -1.36 -18.56 5.30
C ILE A 54 -1.00 -19.07 3.90
N ALA A 55 -0.02 -18.46 3.23
CA ALA A 55 0.43 -18.91 1.92
C ALA A 55 1.02 -20.33 1.98
N HIS A 56 1.81 -20.64 3.02
CA HIS A 56 2.35 -21.99 3.24
C HIS A 56 1.23 -23.00 3.56
N GLU A 57 0.26 -22.64 4.40
CA GLU A 57 -0.87 -23.51 4.74
C GLU A 57 -1.75 -23.81 3.51
N LYS A 58 -1.95 -22.83 2.62
CA LYS A 58 -2.76 -22.97 1.41
C LYS A 58 -2.00 -23.55 0.21
N GLY A 59 -0.70 -23.81 0.33
CA GLY A 59 0.14 -24.28 -0.77
C GLY A 59 0.33 -23.27 -1.91
N THR A 60 0.01 -22.00 -1.67
CA THR A 60 0.22 -20.90 -2.63
C THR A 60 1.51 -20.13 -2.32
N ALA A 61 2.33 -20.62 -1.40
CA ALA A 61 3.63 -20.04 -1.10
C ALA A 61 4.53 -20.17 -2.32
N HIS A 62 5.32 -19.12 -2.58
CA HIS A 62 6.38 -19.19 -3.58
C HIS A 62 7.50 -20.06 -3.02
N GLU A 63 7.78 -21.17 -3.69
CA GLU A 63 8.91 -22.04 -3.39
C GLU A 63 10.19 -21.39 -3.92
N PHE A 64 10.91 -20.70 -3.04
CA PHE A 64 12.20 -20.13 -3.39
C PHE A 64 13.24 -21.24 -3.53
N SER A 65 13.99 -21.23 -4.64
CA SER A 65 15.25 -21.97 -4.68
C SER A 65 16.24 -21.40 -3.66
N SER A 66 17.22 -22.20 -3.22
CA SER A 66 18.20 -21.78 -2.21
C SER A 66 18.94 -20.49 -2.59
N GLU A 67 19.27 -20.34 -3.88
CA GLU A 67 19.91 -19.15 -4.43
C GLU A 67 19.00 -17.92 -4.42
N GLU A 68 17.71 -18.11 -4.71
CA GLU A 68 16.70 -17.04 -4.74
C GLU A 68 16.37 -16.54 -3.32
N ALA A 69 16.25 -17.46 -2.35
CA ALA A 69 16.06 -17.14 -0.94
C ALA A 69 17.24 -16.32 -0.38
N GLN A 70 18.47 -16.68 -0.76
CA GLN A 70 19.68 -15.95 -0.37
C GLN A 70 19.72 -14.52 -0.94
N LYS A 71 19.29 -14.36 -2.20
CA LYS A 71 19.19 -13.04 -2.85
C LYS A 71 18.10 -12.16 -2.23
N ALA A 72 16.97 -12.74 -1.83
CA ALA A 72 15.91 -12.02 -1.12
C ALA A 72 16.34 -11.61 0.29
N GLY A 73 16.94 -12.53 1.06
CA GLY A 73 17.43 -12.27 2.42
C GLY A 73 18.54 -11.21 2.47
N SER A 74 19.45 -11.21 1.50
CA SER A 74 20.51 -10.19 1.40
C SER A 74 19.98 -8.78 1.07
N LYS A 75 18.89 -8.66 0.31
CA LYS A 75 18.20 -7.38 0.11
C LYS A 75 17.48 -6.91 1.38
N GLY A 76 16.79 -7.81 2.09
CA GLY A 76 16.11 -7.50 3.35
C GLY A 76 17.07 -7.09 4.48
N GLY A 77 18.22 -7.76 4.59
CA GLY A 77 19.24 -7.47 5.60
C GLY A 77 20.08 -6.22 5.34
N ARG A 78 20.13 -5.71 4.10
CA ARG A 78 20.79 -4.44 3.79
C ARG A 78 19.99 -3.23 4.27
N ALA A 79 18.65 -3.32 4.29
CA ALA A 79 17.79 -2.26 4.82
C ALA A 79 17.91 -2.09 6.34
N SER A 80 18.19 -3.17 7.09
CA SER A 80 18.33 -3.12 8.55
C SER A 80 19.70 -2.65 9.06
N ARG A 81 20.74 -2.62 8.22
CA ARG A 81 22.08 -2.14 8.60
C ARG A 81 22.33 -0.66 8.32
N ALA A 82 21.47 0.00 7.54
CA ALA A 82 21.67 1.41 7.16
C ALA A 82 21.10 2.44 8.16
N GLY A 83 20.39 1.99 9.20
CA GLY A 83 19.76 2.86 10.22
C GLY A 83 20.47 2.90 11.58
N GLY A 84 21.69 2.37 11.67
CA GLY A 84 22.47 2.31 12.92
C GLY A 84 23.73 3.17 12.88
N ARG A 85 23.58 4.50 12.94
CA ARG A 85 24.57 5.44 13.46
C ARG A 85 23.85 6.61 14.11
#